data_AF-A0A645J6W2-F1
#
_entry.id   AF-A0A645J6W2-F1
#
_cell.length_a   1.000
_cell.length_b   1.000
_cell.length_c   1.000
_cell.angle_alpha   90.00
_cell.angle_beta   90.00
_cell.angle_gamma   90.00
#
_symmetry.space_group_name_H-M   'P 1'
#
loop_
_entity.id
_entity.type
_entity.pdbx_description
1 polymer ?
#
loop_
_entity_poly.entity_id
_entity_poly.type
_entity_poly.pdbx_seq_one_letter_code
_entity_poly.pdbx_strand_id
1 'polypeptide(L)'
;MPQAQRDAQVDSWLASLRPLNQALTLILDLIRNSAPFRKQTSMNGFYQDNGEDADLLRLHLPLGLQLYPQISGHKSRFAIRFMPLDSDNGVVPERLDFELACC
;
A
#
# COMPACT_ATOMS: atom_id res chain seq x y z
N MET A 1 -22.01 -6.15 -32.40
CA MET A 1 -21.25 -4.97 -32.85
C MET A 1 -19.84 -5.38 -33.25
N PRO A 2 -19.24 -4.81 -34.30
CA PRO A 2 -17.83 -5.01 -34.67
C PRO A 2 -16.85 -4.57 -33.57
N GLN A 3 -15.64 -5.14 -33.53
CA GLN A 3 -14.60 -4.82 -32.53
C GLN A 3 -14.24 -3.33 -32.55
N ALA A 4 -13.93 -2.78 -33.73
CA ALA A 4 -13.56 -1.37 -33.88
C ALA A 4 -14.62 -0.40 -33.36
N GLN A 5 -15.91 -0.76 -33.46
CA GLN A 5 -17.00 0.05 -32.94
C GLN A 5 -17.07 0.01 -31.41
N ARG A 6 -16.69 -1.11 -30.78
CA ARG A 6 -16.57 -1.19 -29.31
C ARG A 6 -15.37 -0.40 -28.82
N ASP A 7 -14.22 -0.51 -29.49
CA ASP A 7 -13.00 0.20 -29.09
C ASP A 7 -13.21 1.72 -29.13
N ALA A 8 -13.82 2.25 -30.18
CA ALA A 8 -14.14 3.67 -30.28
C ALA A 8 -15.07 4.17 -29.16
N GLN A 9 -16.01 3.34 -28.70
CA GLN A 9 -16.89 3.68 -27.57
C GLN A 9 -16.12 3.67 -26.25
N VAL A 10 -15.30 2.65 -26.03
CA VAL A 10 -14.44 2.54 -24.83
C VAL A 10 -13.48 3.72 -24.76
N ASP A 11 -12.84 4.08 -25.87
CA ASP A 11 -11.92 5.23 -25.94
C ASP A 11 -12.62 6.54 -25.60
N SER A 12 -13.85 6.74 -26.08
CA SER A 12 -14.65 7.91 -25.75
C SER A 12 -14.98 7.96 -24.25
N TRP A 13 -15.37 6.84 -23.66
CA TRP A 13 -15.64 6.74 -22.22
C TRP A 13 -14.39 7.01 -21.39
N LEU A 14 -13.24 6.43 -21.75
CA LEU A 14 -11.97 6.66 -21.05
C LEU A 14 -11.48 8.10 -21.21
N ALA A 15 -11.63 8.68 -22.41
CA ALA A 15 -11.25 10.07 -22.67
C ALA A 15 -11.99 11.07 -21.76
N SER A 16 -13.24 10.77 -21.40
CA SER A 16 -14.02 11.59 -20.46
C SER A 16 -13.43 11.64 -19.05
N LEU A 17 -12.71 10.58 -18.63
CA LEU A 17 -12.07 10.49 -17.31
C LEU A 17 -10.62 10.99 -17.30
N ARG A 18 -10.06 11.33 -18.47
CA ARG A 18 -8.66 11.69 -18.62
C ARG A 18 -8.21 12.86 -17.72
N PRO A 19 -8.96 13.96 -17.55
CA PRO A 19 -8.52 15.05 -16.68
C PRO A 19 -8.35 14.60 -15.21
N LEU A 20 -9.30 13.80 -14.71
CA LEU A 20 -9.22 13.23 -13.36
C LEU A 20 -8.05 12.26 -13.24
N ASN A 21 -7.88 11.37 -14.22
CA ASN A 21 -6.78 10.40 -14.23
C ASN A 21 -5.41 11.09 -14.22
N GLN A 22 -5.23 12.15 -15.01
CA GLN A 22 -3.98 12.91 -15.06
C GLN A 22 -3.66 13.57 -13.72
N ALA A 23 -4.64 14.26 -13.12
CA ALA A 23 -4.46 14.92 -11.83
C ALA A 23 -4.16 13.90 -10.72
N LEU A 24 -4.94 12.82 -10.65
CA LEU A 24 -4.79 11.78 -9.63
C LEU A 24 -3.46 11.03 -9.76
N THR A 25 -3.07 10.69 -10.98
CA THR A 25 -1.77 10.03 -11.26
C THR A 25 -0.62 10.91 -10.78
N LEU A 26 -0.63 12.20 -11.15
CA LEU A 26 0.43 13.12 -10.74
C LEU A 26 0.50 13.30 -9.22
N ILE A 27 -0.63 13.51 -8.55
CA ILE A 27 -0.66 13.69 -7.09
C ILE A 27 -0.14 12.43 -6.38
N LEU A 28 -0.61 11.24 -6.78
CA LEU A 28 -0.16 10.00 -6.18
C LEU A 28 1.31 9.70 -6.45
N ASP A 29 1.84 10.09 -7.62
CA ASP A 29 3.27 9.97 -7.93
C ASP A 29 4.11 10.89 -7.04
N LEU A 30 3.66 12.13 -6.80
CA LEU A 30 4.35 13.05 -5.89
C LEU A 30 4.31 12.54 -4.44
N ILE A 31 3.15 12.10 -3.95
CA ILE A 31 3.00 11.54 -2.59
C ILE A 31 3.90 10.31 -2.43
N ARG A 32 3.90 9.36 -3.38
CA ARG A 32 4.75 8.16 -3.26
C ARG A 32 6.24 8.48 -3.22
N ASN A 33 6.67 9.59 -3.83
CA ASN A 33 8.07 10.00 -3.83
C ASN A 33 8.43 10.99 -2.71
N SER A 34 7.48 11.37 -1.84
CA SER A 34 7.72 12.33 -0.74
C SER A 34 8.62 11.78 0.37
N ALA A 35 8.63 10.46 0.56
CA ALA A 35 9.33 9.80 1.67
C ALA A 35 10.11 8.55 1.21
N PRO A 36 11.37 8.39 1.65
CA PRO A 36 12.16 7.19 1.38
C PRO A 36 11.74 6.03 2.29
N PHE A 37 11.96 4.80 1.82
CA PHE A 37 11.84 3.61 2.65
C PHE A 37 12.92 3.57 3.74
N ARG A 38 12.52 3.25 4.96
CA ARG A 38 13.39 3.02 6.10
C ARG A 38 13.21 1.59 6.60
N LYS A 39 14.32 0.93 6.95
CA LYS A 39 14.27 -0.39 7.56
C LYS A 39 13.68 -0.30 8.96
N GLN A 40 12.69 -1.14 9.23
CA GLN A 40 12.05 -1.29 10.52
C GLN A 40 12.03 -2.76 10.93
N THR A 41 11.81 -3.00 12.21
CA THR A 41 11.68 -4.34 12.77
C THR A 41 10.40 -4.39 13.59
N SER A 42 9.53 -5.34 13.30
CA SER A 42 8.39 -5.66 14.15
C SER A 42 8.76 -6.76 15.14
N MET A 43 8.16 -6.70 16.32
CA MET A 43 8.35 -7.67 17.39
C MET A 43 7.05 -8.42 17.65
N ASN A 44 7.09 -9.75 17.65
CA ASN A 44 5.93 -10.64 17.78
C ASN A 44 4.79 -10.27 16.82
N GLY A 45 5.14 -9.97 15.57
CA GLY A 45 4.18 -9.60 14.53
C GLY A 45 3.51 -8.24 14.75
N PHE A 46 4.03 -7.38 15.62
CA PHE A 46 3.43 -6.09 15.94
C PHE A 46 4.44 -4.95 15.79
N TYR A 47 3.99 -3.85 15.18
CA TYR A 47 4.72 -2.60 15.06
C TYR A 47 3.75 -1.43 15.26
N GLN A 48 4.20 -0.36 15.91
CA GLN A 48 3.41 0.86 16.07
C GLN A 48 4.29 2.08 15.93
N ASP A 49 3.74 3.15 15.36
CA ASP A 49 4.46 4.41 15.18
C ASP A 49 3.49 5.59 14.97
N ASN A 50 4.06 6.78 14.82
CA ASN A 50 3.35 8.01 14.50
C ASN A 50 3.62 8.37 13.03
N GLY A 51 2.56 8.52 12.24
CA GLY A 51 2.61 8.96 10.85
C GLY A 51 2.21 10.43 10.73
N GLU A 52 2.80 11.32 11.53
CA GLU A 52 2.44 12.75 11.49
C GLU A 52 2.50 13.28 10.06
N ASP A 53 1.38 13.87 9.63
CA ASP A 53 1.15 14.42 8.29
C ASP A 53 1.32 13.46 7.11
N ALA A 54 1.37 12.14 7.37
CA ALA A 54 1.44 11.13 6.31
C ALA A 54 0.03 10.76 5.81
N ASP A 55 -0.15 10.81 4.50
CA ASP A 55 -1.37 10.39 3.79
C ASP A 55 -1.30 8.92 3.37
N LEU A 56 -0.10 8.36 3.21
CA LEU A 56 0.10 7.01 2.70
C LEU A 56 1.21 6.25 3.43
N LEU A 57 0.89 5.05 3.91
CA LEU A 57 1.91 4.09 4.36
C LEU A 57 2.27 3.15 3.21
N ARG A 58 3.57 3.03 2.91
CA ARG A 58 4.10 2.07 1.94
C ARG A 58 5.00 1.07 2.67
N LEU A 59 4.74 -0.23 2.46
CA LEU A 59 5.47 -1.30 3.12
C LEU A 59 6.12 -2.22 2.08
N HIS A 60 7.37 -2.61 2.31
CA HIS A 60 8.00 -3.73 1.63
C HIS A 60 8.20 -4.89 2.59
N LEU A 61 7.72 -6.07 2.18
CA LEU A 61 7.72 -7.29 2.96
C LEU A 61 8.42 -8.40 2.17
N PRO A 62 9.22 -9.26 2.82
CA PRO A 62 9.77 -10.44 2.16
C PRO A 62 8.66 -11.41 1.74
N LEU A 63 8.55 -11.70 0.44
CA LEU A 63 7.50 -12.58 -0.12
C LEU A 63 7.53 -13.99 0.48
N GLY A 64 8.71 -14.52 0.79
CA GLY A 64 8.88 -15.88 1.32
C GLY A 64 8.24 -16.13 2.69
N LEU A 65 7.89 -15.07 3.42
CA LEU A 65 7.28 -15.20 4.75
C LEU A 65 5.77 -15.42 4.70
N GLN A 66 5.13 -15.18 3.55
CA GLN A 66 3.69 -15.37 3.37
C GLN A 66 2.86 -14.63 4.44
N LEU A 67 3.27 -13.42 4.78
CA LEU A 67 2.58 -12.53 5.71
C LEU A 67 1.99 -11.33 4.97
N TYR A 68 0.91 -10.78 5.50
CA TYR A 68 0.36 -9.50 5.07
C TYR A 68 0.14 -8.56 6.27
N PRO A 69 0.22 -7.24 6.07
CA PRO A 69 -0.02 -6.28 7.13
C PRO A 69 -1.52 -6.02 7.29
N GLN A 70 -2.01 -6.13 8.51
CA GLN A 70 -3.29 -5.60 8.96
C GLN A 70 -3.01 -4.29 9.71
N ILE A 71 -3.47 -3.17 9.15
CA ILE A 71 -3.16 -1.82 9.68
C ILE A 71 -4.40 -1.22 10.32
N SER A 72 -4.23 -0.63 11.51
CA SER A 72 -5.24 0.21 12.16
C SER A 72 -4.64 1.58 12.50
N GLY A 73 -5.49 2.60 12.61
CA GLY A 73 -5.06 3.97 12.87
C GLY A 73 -5.98 4.68 13.87
N HIS A 74 -5.41 5.57 14.67
CA HIS A 74 -6.14 6.47 15.56
C HIS A 74 -5.38 7.79 15.72
N LYS A 75 -6.00 8.88 15.23
CA LYS A 75 -5.35 10.19 15.05
C LYS A 75 -4.12 10.03 14.15
N SER A 76 -2.97 10.56 14.53
CA SER A 76 -1.72 10.43 13.78
C SER A 76 -1.01 9.08 13.99
N ARG A 77 -1.47 8.25 14.94
CA ARG A 77 -0.82 6.99 15.28
C ARG A 77 -1.39 5.83 14.48
N PHE A 78 -0.53 4.88 14.13
CA PHE A 78 -0.94 3.64 13.49
C PHE A 78 -0.29 2.43 14.16
N ALA A 79 -0.94 1.29 13.98
CA ALA A 79 -0.45 -0.01 14.40
C ALA A 79 -0.54 -0.99 13.23
N ILE A 80 0.50 -1.80 13.07
CA ILE A 80 0.63 -2.83 12.06
C ILE A 80 0.70 -4.17 12.79
N ARG A 81 -0.25 -5.05 12.48
CA ARG A 81 -0.21 -6.46 12.87
C ARG A 81 0.06 -7.31 11.64
N PHE A 82 1.10 -8.12 11.66
CA PHE A 82 1.40 -9.05 10.57
C PHE A 82 0.63 -10.35 10.77
N MET A 83 -0.13 -10.72 9.75
CA MET A 83 -0.99 -11.90 9.75
C MET A 83 -0.48 -12.88 8.69
N PRO A 84 -0.49 -14.19 8.96
CA PRO A 84 -0.15 -15.17 7.95
C PRO A 84 -1.25 -15.30 6.89
N LEU A 85 -0.86 -15.59 5.65
CA LEU A 85 -1.80 -15.91 4.57
C LEU A 85 -2.56 -17.22 4.82
N ASP A 86 -1.89 -18.23 5.39
CA ASP A 86 -2.51 -19.44 5.93
C ASP A 86 -2.79 -19.23 7.42
N SER A 87 -4.05 -19.07 7.78
CA SER A 87 -4.46 -18.83 9.17
C SER A 87 -4.26 -20.03 10.09
N ASP A 88 -4.21 -21.24 9.53
CA ASP A 88 -4.21 -22.48 10.29
C ASP A 88 -2.77 -22.96 10.56
N ASN A 89 -1.86 -22.77 9.59
CA ASN A 89 -0.47 -23.24 9.69
C ASN A 89 0.59 -22.15 9.58
N GLY A 90 0.21 -20.91 9.26
CA GLY A 90 1.17 -19.85 9.05
C GLY A 90 1.79 -19.35 10.36
N VAL A 91 3.09 -19.07 10.29
CA VAL A 91 3.89 -18.66 11.45
C VAL A 91 4.32 -17.22 11.29
N VAL A 92 4.01 -16.40 12.29
CA VAL A 92 4.55 -15.04 12.38
C VAL A 92 5.85 -15.11 13.19
N PRO A 93 7.00 -14.72 12.61
CA PRO A 93 8.27 -14.77 13.33
C PRO A 93 8.27 -13.73 14.47
N GLU A 94 9.01 -14.04 15.55
CA GLU A 94 9.19 -13.12 16.67
C GLU A 94 9.84 -11.81 16.23
N ARG A 95 10.76 -11.87 15.26
CA ARG A 95 11.41 -10.71 14.67
C ARG A 95 11.18 -10.71 13.16
N LEU A 96 10.59 -9.65 12.66
CA LEU A 96 10.37 -9.43 11.23
C LEU A 96 10.96 -8.10 10.82
N ASP A 97 12.01 -8.14 9.99
CA ASP A 97 12.55 -6.95 9.35
C ASP A 97 11.77 -6.65 8.07
N PHE A 98 11.39 -5.38 7.88
CA PHE A 98 10.62 -4.89 6.74
C PHE A 98 11.04 -3.44 6.42
N GLU A 99 10.54 -2.88 5.33
CA GLU A 99 10.76 -1.45 5.03
C GLU A 99 9.43 -0.70 5.08
N LEU A 100 9.47 0.53 5.62
CA LEU A 100 8.33 1.41 5.77
C LEU A 100 8.68 2.82 5.25
N ALA A 101 7.78 3.39 4.45
CA ALA A 101 7.77 4.82 4.15
C ALA A 101 6.42 5.41 4.59
N CYS A 102 6.47 6.55 5.28
CA CYS A 102 5.31 7.35 5.66
C CYS A 102 5.31 8.57 4.74
N CYS A 103 4.47 8.53 3.71
CA CYS A 103 4.41 9.46 2.59
C CYS A 103 3.36 10.55 2.77
#